data_AF-A0A6L6Q214-F1
#
_entry.id   AF-A0A6L6Q214-F1
#
_cell.length_a   1.000
_cell.length_b   1.000
_cell.length_c   1.000
_cell.angle_alpha   90.00
_cell.angle_beta   90.00
_cell.angle_gamma   90.00
#
_symmetry.space_group_name_H-M   'P 1'
#
loop_
_entity.id
_entity.type
_entity.pdbx_description
1 polymer ?
#
loop_
_entity_poly.entity_id
_entity_poly.type
_entity_poly.pdbx_seq_one_letter_code
_entity_poly.pdbx_strand_id
1 'polypeptide(L)'
;MEMQAFGLLLTQLSALTAHQCAQVQACLGLEAPRPPVGRLLDQAAQPQLCCPRCHATRWYRHGRECGLQRYRCRACGKTFNTLTGTPLARLRHKERWLAYLDSLLASHTVRQAAARSGVHRNTSFRWRHRFLALPRTDRAPLLHGIAEADEMFLLESQKGSRHLTRPARRRGGKAHWRGISHEQVCILVARDRNGRTLDYVTGRGPLTKTSLHRCLRPALDPDILLV
;
A
#
# COMPACT_ATOMS: atom_id res chain seq x y z
N MET A 1 27.46 23.43 -27.35
CA MET A 1 27.14 24.73 -26.76
C MET A 1 28.37 25.23 -26.02
N GLU A 2 28.81 26.45 -26.28
CA GLU A 2 29.97 27.03 -25.60
C GLU A 2 29.72 27.15 -24.08
N MET A 3 30.78 27.04 -23.28
CA MET A 3 30.69 26.97 -21.82
C MET A 3 30.05 28.23 -21.19
N GLN A 4 30.25 29.38 -21.83
CA GLN A 4 29.63 30.66 -21.43
C GLN A 4 28.12 30.69 -21.73
N ALA A 5 27.69 30.16 -22.87
CA ALA A 5 26.28 30.05 -23.24
C ALA A 5 25.51 29.09 -22.32
N PHE A 6 26.16 28.01 -21.86
CA PHE A 6 25.57 27.12 -20.83
C PHE A 6 25.44 27.79 -19.47
N GLY A 7 26.44 28.60 -19.06
CA GLY A 7 26.37 29.38 -17.82
C GLY A 7 25.20 30.37 -17.79
N LEU A 8 24.95 31.05 -18.92
CA LEU A 8 23.81 31.97 -19.08
C LEU A 8 22.46 31.23 -19.06
N LEU A 9 22.39 30.06 -19.69
CA LEU A 9 21.19 29.22 -19.64
C LEU A 9 20.85 28.81 -18.20
N LEU A 10 21.84 28.40 -17.40
CA LEU A 10 21.62 27.99 -16.01
C LEU A 10 21.10 29.12 -15.12
N THR A 11 21.59 30.35 -15.34
CA THR A 11 21.09 31.53 -14.62
C THR A 11 19.65 31.85 -15.01
N GLN A 12 19.29 31.76 -16.29
CA GLN A 12 17.92 31.94 -16.75
C GLN A 12 16.96 30.87 -16.21
N LEU A 13 17.40 29.61 -16.10
CA LEU A 13 16.59 28.52 -15.52
C LEU A 13 16.22 28.76 -14.05
N SER A 14 17.07 29.46 -13.29
CA SER A 14 16.82 29.77 -11.87
C SER A 14 15.65 30.76 -11.63
N ALA A 15 15.26 31.51 -12.65
CA ALA A 15 14.19 32.51 -12.57
C ALA A 15 12.82 31.98 -13.03
N LEU A 16 12.74 30.70 -13.45
CA LEU A 16 11.52 30.13 -14.00
C LEU A 16 10.44 29.93 -12.94
N THR A 17 9.20 30.22 -13.32
CA THR A 17 8.01 29.87 -12.54
C THR A 17 7.73 28.37 -12.59
N ALA A 18 6.90 27.86 -11.67
CA ALA A 18 6.52 26.44 -11.64
C ALA A 18 5.88 25.95 -12.95
N HIS A 19 5.12 26.80 -13.65
CA HIS A 19 4.55 26.48 -14.95
C HIS A 19 5.61 26.37 -16.04
N GLN A 20 6.55 27.32 -16.10
CA GLN A 20 7.62 27.30 -17.09
C GLN A 20 8.59 26.14 -16.85
N CYS A 21 8.90 25.81 -15.60
CA CYS A 21 9.65 24.60 -15.27
C CYS A 21 8.97 23.32 -15.78
N ALA A 22 7.64 23.22 -15.66
CA ALA A 22 6.89 22.07 -16.17
C ALA A 22 6.92 22.00 -17.71
N GLN A 23 6.85 23.14 -18.40
CA GLN A 23 7.00 23.20 -19.87
C GLN A 23 8.40 22.79 -20.32
N VAL A 24 9.45 23.27 -19.66
CA VAL A 24 10.84 22.88 -19.96
C VAL A 24 11.05 21.38 -19.73
N GLN A 25 10.52 20.83 -18.65
CA GLN A 25 10.56 19.39 -18.38
C GLN A 25 9.85 18.58 -19.47
N ALA A 26 8.66 19.01 -19.89
CA ALA A 26 7.92 18.38 -20.99
C ALA A 26 8.70 18.41 -22.32
N CYS A 27 9.30 19.56 -22.68
CA CYS A 27 10.13 19.68 -23.89
C CYS A 27 11.37 18.79 -23.87
N LEU A 28 11.97 18.59 -22.70
CA LEU A 28 13.16 17.72 -22.53
C LEU A 28 12.80 16.23 -22.45
N GLY A 29 11.52 15.86 -22.57
CA GLY A 29 11.07 14.48 -22.36
C GLY A 29 11.29 13.99 -20.93
N LEU A 30 11.48 14.90 -19.98
CA LEU A 30 11.62 14.57 -18.58
C LEU A 30 10.21 14.35 -18.03
N GLU A 31 9.96 13.18 -17.44
CA GLU A 31 8.72 12.94 -16.71
C GLU A 31 8.52 14.08 -15.70
N ALA A 32 7.34 14.72 -15.75
CA ALA A 32 7.00 15.75 -14.78
C ALA A 32 7.25 15.19 -13.37
N PRO A 33 7.94 15.94 -12.49
CA PRO A 33 8.32 15.44 -11.19
C PRO A 33 7.06 15.01 -10.46
N ARG A 34 7.04 13.73 -10.04
CA ARG A 34 5.89 13.19 -9.30
C ARG A 34 5.54 14.16 -8.18
N PRO A 35 4.28 14.60 -8.07
CA PRO A 35 3.90 15.57 -7.05
C PRO A 35 4.27 15.00 -5.67
N PRO A 36 4.64 15.87 -4.70
CA PRO A 36 4.98 15.42 -3.37
C PRO A 36 3.89 14.53 -2.81
N VAL A 37 4.26 13.39 -2.22
CA VAL A 37 3.33 12.40 -1.68
C VAL A 37 2.27 13.02 -0.78
N GLY A 38 2.65 14.02 0.01
CA GLY A 38 1.68 14.72 0.86
C GLY A 38 0.57 15.42 0.09
N ARG A 39 0.85 16.03 -1.07
CA ARG A 39 -0.18 16.65 -1.92
C ARG A 39 -1.11 15.61 -2.52
N LEU A 40 -0.57 14.48 -2.99
CA LEU A 40 -1.37 13.36 -3.51
C LEU A 40 -2.33 12.83 -2.44
N LEU A 41 -1.82 12.60 -1.23
CA LEU A 41 -2.63 12.16 -0.09
C LEU A 41 -3.71 13.18 0.28
N ASP A 42 -3.34 14.47 0.30
CA ASP A 42 -4.28 15.54 0.63
C ASP A 42 -5.39 15.72 -0.41
N GLN A 43 -5.08 15.50 -1.69
CA GLN A 43 -6.06 15.52 -2.78
C GLN A 43 -6.99 14.31 -2.73
N ALA A 44 -6.44 13.11 -2.55
CA ALA A 44 -7.22 11.88 -2.52
C ALA A 44 -8.18 11.81 -1.31
N ALA A 45 -7.75 12.31 -0.14
CA ALA A 45 -8.55 12.21 1.08
C ALA A 45 -9.61 13.31 1.23
N GLN A 46 -9.49 14.45 0.52
CA GLN A 46 -10.34 15.61 0.72
C GLN A 46 -11.86 15.36 0.58
N PRO A 47 -12.34 14.61 -0.43
CA PRO A 47 -13.78 14.39 -0.62
C PRO A 47 -14.47 13.68 0.56
N GLN A 48 -13.72 12.89 1.33
CA GLN A 48 -14.25 12.08 2.43
C GLN A 48 -13.71 12.53 3.80
N LEU A 49 -13.10 13.71 3.88
CA LEU A 49 -12.38 14.12 5.08
C LEU A 49 -13.34 14.53 6.20
N CYS A 50 -13.39 13.73 7.26
CA CYS A 50 -14.09 14.04 8.51
C CYS A 50 -13.13 14.01 9.71
N CYS A 51 -13.55 14.60 10.83
CA CYS A 51 -12.76 14.51 12.05
C CYS A 51 -12.71 13.04 12.53
N PRO A 52 -11.52 12.43 12.70
CA PRO A 52 -11.40 11.03 13.09
C PRO A 52 -11.84 10.74 14.55
N ARG A 53 -12.18 11.77 15.33
CA ARG A 53 -12.60 11.62 16.74
C ARG A 53 -14.09 11.82 16.97
N CYS A 54 -14.74 12.68 16.19
CA CYS A 54 -16.15 13.02 16.38
C CYS A 54 -16.95 12.98 15.07
N HIS A 55 -16.32 12.56 13.97
CA HIS A 55 -16.90 12.45 12.62
C HIS A 55 -17.50 13.74 12.04
N ALA A 56 -17.34 14.88 12.71
CA ALA A 56 -17.79 16.17 12.20
C ALA A 56 -17.07 16.53 10.88
N THR A 57 -17.86 17.03 9.92
CA THR A 57 -17.41 17.51 8.61
C THR A 57 -16.97 18.98 8.62
N ARG A 58 -17.24 19.70 9.72
CA ARG A 58 -16.83 21.09 9.91
C ARG A 58 -15.41 21.18 10.49
N TRP A 59 -14.47 21.62 9.67
CA TRP A 59 -13.07 21.83 10.03
C TRP A 59 -12.48 22.99 9.23
N TYR A 60 -11.28 23.45 9.61
CA TYR A 60 -10.52 24.43 8.85
C TYR A 60 -9.05 24.02 8.75
N ARG A 61 -8.35 24.56 7.74
CA ARG A 61 -6.92 24.33 7.52
C ARG A 61 -6.11 25.01 8.64
N HIS A 62 -5.23 24.25 9.29
CA HIS A 62 -4.46 24.68 10.46
C HIS A 62 -2.96 24.47 10.25
N GLY A 63 -2.43 25.07 9.18
CA GLY A 63 -1.01 24.97 8.80
C GLY A 63 -0.64 23.63 8.15
N ARG A 64 0.67 23.41 7.99
CA ARG A 64 1.24 22.20 7.38
C ARG A 64 2.37 21.65 8.23
N GLU A 65 2.53 20.34 8.22
CA GLU A 65 3.60 19.66 8.96
C GLU A 65 4.05 18.40 8.23
N CYS A 66 5.37 18.19 8.14
CA CYS A 66 5.98 17.03 7.49
C CYS A 66 5.39 16.72 6.10
N GLY A 67 5.11 17.78 5.31
CA GLY A 67 4.57 17.69 3.95
C GLY A 67 3.06 17.48 3.83
N LEU A 68 2.30 17.44 4.93
CA LEU A 68 0.84 17.24 4.93
C LEU A 68 0.08 18.47 5.42
N GLN A 69 -1.13 18.66 4.92
CA GLN A 69 -2.10 19.60 5.45
C GLN A 69 -2.60 19.15 6.84
N ARG A 70 -2.52 20.06 7.81
CA ARG A 70 -3.17 19.90 9.11
C ARG A 70 -4.55 20.56 9.08
N TYR A 71 -5.47 19.95 9.80
CA TYR A 71 -6.84 20.39 9.97
C TYR A 71 -7.16 20.49 11.45
N ARG A 72 -8.06 21.41 11.80
CA ARG A 72 -8.61 21.53 13.15
C ARG A 72 -10.13 21.41 13.08
N CYS A 73 -10.67 20.48 13.85
CA CYS A 73 -12.12 20.27 13.92
C CYS A 73 -12.78 21.43 14.67
N ARG A 74 -13.90 21.93 14.16
CA ARG A 74 -14.69 22.98 14.82
C ARG A 74 -15.55 22.46 15.97
N ALA A 75 -15.94 21.17 15.95
CA ALA A 75 -16.77 20.58 17.00
C ALA A 75 -15.96 20.18 18.24
N CYS A 76 -14.86 19.42 18.08
CA CYS A 76 -14.08 18.91 19.21
C CYS A 76 -12.75 19.63 19.44
N GLY A 77 -12.39 20.60 18.60
CA GLY A 77 -11.15 21.39 18.71
C GLY A 77 -9.85 20.61 18.45
N LYS A 78 -9.90 19.29 18.20
CA LYS A 78 -8.70 18.47 17.97
C LYS A 78 -8.13 18.67 16.56
N THR A 79 -6.81 18.56 16.46
CA THR A 79 -6.10 18.61 15.17
C THR A 79 -5.89 17.22 14.60
N PHE A 80 -5.91 17.12 13.28
CA PHE A 80 -5.69 15.88 12.53
C PHE A 80 -5.12 16.21 11.15
N ASN A 81 -4.68 15.18 10.43
CA ASN A 81 -4.25 15.25 9.03
C ASN A 81 -4.86 14.08 8.25
N THR A 82 -4.60 14.04 6.95
CA THR A 82 -5.14 13.02 6.03
C THR A 82 -4.70 11.59 6.34
N LEU A 83 -3.59 11.41 7.07
CA LEU A 83 -3.13 10.09 7.51
C LEU A 83 -3.58 9.72 8.93
N THR A 84 -4.30 10.59 9.63
CA THR A 84 -4.71 10.33 11.01
C THR A 84 -5.71 9.18 11.05
N GLY A 85 -5.50 8.21 11.95
CA GLY A 85 -6.31 6.99 12.03
C GLY A 85 -5.89 5.89 11.04
N THR A 86 -4.99 6.17 10.10
CA THR A 86 -4.51 5.17 9.14
C THR A 86 -3.26 4.43 9.64
N PRO A 87 -2.96 3.23 9.12
CA PRO A 87 -1.65 2.60 9.27
C PRO A 87 -0.51 3.48 8.74
N LEU A 88 -0.75 4.50 7.92
CA LEU A 88 0.33 5.37 7.43
C LEU A 88 0.63 6.55 8.38
N ALA A 89 -0.13 6.68 9.48
CA ALA A 89 0.08 7.73 10.47
C ALA A 89 1.52 7.74 11.02
N ARG A 90 2.09 8.95 11.15
CA ARG A 90 3.41 9.24 11.75
C ARG A 90 4.61 8.56 11.08
N LEU A 91 4.44 7.98 9.89
CA LEU A 91 5.57 7.50 9.11
C LEU A 91 6.36 8.70 8.54
N ARG A 92 7.69 8.60 8.67
CA ARG A 92 8.67 9.59 8.19
C ARG A 92 9.08 9.29 6.75
N HIS A 93 9.87 10.17 6.17
CA HIS A 93 10.45 10.07 4.83
C HIS A 93 9.41 9.88 3.70
N LYS A 94 8.37 10.72 3.69
CA LYS A 94 7.28 10.64 2.70
C LYS A 94 7.77 10.80 1.28
N GLU A 95 8.84 11.58 1.09
CA GLU A 95 9.54 11.76 -0.17
C GLU A 95 10.05 10.45 -0.78
N ARG A 96 10.26 9.41 0.04
CA ARG A 96 10.76 8.09 -0.40
C ARG A 96 9.65 7.05 -0.57
N TRP A 97 8.41 7.39 -0.24
CA TRP A 97 7.31 6.41 -0.23
C TRP A 97 6.95 5.90 -1.63
N LEU A 98 7.02 6.75 -2.66
CA LEU A 98 6.70 6.31 -4.04
C LEU A 98 7.72 5.28 -4.53
N ALA A 99 9.02 5.56 -4.38
CA ALA A 99 10.07 4.59 -4.73
C ALA A 99 9.95 3.28 -3.92
N TYR A 100 9.51 3.38 -2.66
CA TYR A 100 9.23 2.23 -1.84
C TYR A 100 8.01 1.43 -2.34
N LEU A 101 6.92 2.11 -2.71
CA LEU A 101 5.71 1.50 -3.27
C LEU A 101 6.01 0.81 -4.60
N ASP A 102 6.78 1.44 -5.49
CA ASP A 102 7.25 0.81 -6.73
C ASP A 102 8.01 -0.49 -6.44
N SER A 103 8.83 -0.48 -5.38
CA SER A 103 9.54 -1.68 -4.96
C SER A 103 8.62 -2.76 -4.37
N LEU A 104 7.54 -2.35 -3.70
CA LEU A 104 6.53 -3.26 -3.15
C LEU A 104 5.72 -3.92 -4.26
N LEU A 105 5.29 -3.15 -5.27
CA LEU A 105 4.55 -3.64 -6.44
C LEU A 105 5.40 -4.60 -7.28
N ALA A 106 6.68 -4.30 -7.46
CA ALA A 106 7.64 -5.20 -8.11
C ALA A 106 8.04 -6.42 -7.25
N SER A 107 7.36 -6.67 -6.12
CA SER A 107 7.60 -7.83 -5.24
C SER A 107 9.03 -7.95 -4.70
N HIS A 108 9.79 -6.85 -4.63
CA HIS A 108 11.16 -6.87 -4.13
C HIS A 108 11.23 -7.33 -2.67
N THR A 109 12.37 -7.92 -2.30
CA THR A 109 12.67 -8.23 -0.91
C THR A 109 12.80 -6.96 -0.07
N VAL A 110 12.62 -7.07 1.25
CA VAL A 110 12.79 -5.94 2.20
C VAL A 110 14.15 -5.25 2.05
N ARG A 111 15.21 -6.02 1.77
CA ARG A 111 16.58 -5.48 1.60
C ARG A 111 16.72 -4.74 0.28
N GLN A 112 16.21 -5.28 -0.82
CA GLN A 112 16.19 -4.58 -2.11
C GLN A 112 15.36 -3.30 -2.04
N ALA A 113 14.16 -3.35 -1.46
CA ALA A 113 13.33 -2.17 -1.27
C ALA A 113 14.01 -1.11 -0.38
N ALA A 114 14.75 -1.54 0.65
CA ALA A 114 15.54 -0.66 1.51
C ALA A 114 16.64 0.07 0.72
N ALA A 115 17.40 -0.67 -0.09
CA ALA A 115 18.46 -0.11 -0.95
C ALA A 115 17.89 0.87 -1.98
N ARG A 116 16.82 0.49 -2.70
CA ARG A 116 16.19 1.33 -3.74
C ARG A 116 15.56 2.61 -3.18
N SER A 117 15.01 2.56 -1.97
CA SER A 117 14.44 3.73 -1.30
C SER A 117 15.44 4.48 -0.41
N GLY A 118 16.69 4.03 -0.34
CA GLY A 118 17.75 4.66 0.46
C GLY A 118 17.51 4.65 1.99
N VAL A 119 16.66 3.75 2.51
CA VAL A 119 16.33 3.67 3.95
C VAL A 119 16.95 2.44 4.60
N HIS A 120 17.12 2.46 5.92
CA HIS A 120 17.59 1.29 6.66
C HIS A 120 16.60 0.11 6.57
N ARG A 121 17.11 -1.13 6.61
CA ARG A 121 16.28 -2.35 6.45
C ARG A 121 15.12 -2.44 7.46
N ASN A 122 15.31 -1.95 8.68
CA ASN A 122 14.28 -1.99 9.72
C ASN A 122 13.15 -0.99 9.41
N THR A 123 13.49 0.16 8.83
CA THR A 123 12.52 1.15 8.34
C THR A 123 11.72 0.55 7.19
N SER A 124 12.39 -0.03 6.19
CA SER A 124 11.76 -0.75 5.08
C SER A 124 10.84 -1.89 5.58
N PHE A 125 11.26 -2.67 6.59
CA PHE A 125 10.43 -3.73 7.16
C PHE A 125 9.17 -3.18 7.84
N ARG A 126 9.32 -2.14 8.67
CA ARG A 126 8.19 -1.46 9.32
C ARG A 126 7.23 -0.86 8.30
N TRP A 127 7.76 -0.25 7.24
CA TRP A 127 6.96 0.30 6.14
C TRP A 127 6.15 -0.79 5.48
N ARG A 128 6.77 -1.94 5.18
CA ARG A 128 6.08 -3.08 4.53
C ARG A 128 4.82 -3.47 5.29
N HIS A 129 4.92 -3.65 6.60
CA HIS A 129 3.77 -4.01 7.42
C HIS A 129 2.68 -2.94 7.44
N ARG A 130 3.05 -1.66 7.44
CA ARG A 130 2.10 -0.55 7.51
C ARG A 130 1.43 -0.28 6.16
N PHE A 131 2.17 -0.38 5.05
CA PHE A 131 1.62 -0.29 3.70
C PHE A 131 0.73 -1.48 3.37
N LEU A 132 1.12 -2.71 3.72
CA LEU A 132 0.30 -3.91 3.47
C LEU A 132 -0.91 -4.04 4.40
N ALA A 133 -1.00 -3.23 5.47
CA ALA A 133 -2.16 -3.25 6.36
C ALA A 133 -3.43 -2.72 5.67
N LEU A 134 -3.29 -1.84 4.67
CA LEU A 134 -4.41 -1.24 3.95
C LEU A 134 -4.97 -2.16 2.84
N PRO A 135 -4.16 -2.70 1.91
CA PRO A 135 -4.66 -3.63 0.88
C PRO A 135 -5.26 -4.90 1.45
N ARG A 136 -4.91 -5.30 2.69
CA ARG A 136 -5.51 -6.48 3.35
C ARG A 136 -7.04 -6.40 3.45
N THR A 137 -7.60 -5.20 3.46
CA THR A 137 -9.05 -4.96 3.51
C THR A 137 -9.62 -4.48 2.17
N ASP A 138 -8.77 -4.32 1.15
CA ASP A 138 -9.15 -3.86 -0.18
C ASP A 138 -9.60 -5.05 -1.02
N ARG A 139 -10.82 -5.49 -0.76
CA ARG A 139 -11.46 -6.60 -1.46
C ARG A 139 -12.67 -6.10 -2.21
N ALA A 140 -12.96 -6.73 -3.35
CA ALA A 140 -14.24 -6.52 -3.99
C ALA A 140 -15.38 -6.91 -3.02
N PRO A 141 -16.50 -6.17 -3.01
CA PRO A 141 -17.62 -6.53 -2.14
C PRO A 141 -18.31 -7.81 -2.61
N LEU A 142 -18.34 -8.05 -3.93
CA LEU A 142 -19.08 -9.13 -4.57
C LEU A 142 -18.44 -9.50 -5.91
N LEU A 143 -18.34 -10.81 -6.18
CA LEU A 143 -18.02 -11.38 -7.48
C LEU A 143 -19.30 -11.67 -8.26
N HIS A 144 -19.28 -11.48 -9.58
CA HIS A 144 -20.45 -11.70 -10.44
C HIS A 144 -20.13 -12.50 -11.70
N GLY A 145 -21.18 -13.08 -12.28
CA GLY A 145 -21.10 -13.80 -13.55
C GLY A 145 -20.34 -15.11 -13.39
N ILE A 146 -19.12 -15.17 -13.90
CA ILE A 146 -18.27 -16.36 -13.82
C ILE A 146 -17.05 -16.03 -12.97
N ALA A 147 -16.84 -16.79 -11.90
CA ALA A 147 -15.68 -16.69 -11.04
C ALA A 147 -14.94 -18.01 -10.95
N GLU A 148 -13.62 -17.92 -10.91
CA GLU A 148 -12.72 -19.04 -10.66
C GLU A 148 -12.19 -18.90 -9.22
N ALA A 149 -12.12 -20.02 -8.50
CA ALA A 149 -11.53 -20.04 -7.17
C ALA A 149 -10.49 -21.16 -7.06
N ASP A 150 -9.33 -20.82 -6.52
CA ASP A 150 -8.24 -21.77 -6.30
C ASP A 150 -7.55 -21.48 -4.97
N GLU A 151 -6.95 -22.53 -4.39
CA GLU A 151 -6.19 -22.42 -3.16
C GLU A 151 -4.68 -22.56 -3.38
N MET A 152 -3.94 -21.68 -2.72
CA MET A 152 -2.49 -21.74 -2.66
C MET A 152 -2.05 -22.09 -1.24
N PHE A 153 -1.23 -23.14 -1.13
CA PHE A 153 -0.62 -23.53 0.15
C PHE A 153 0.80 -22.98 0.27
N LEU A 154 1.00 -22.12 1.25
CA LEU A 154 2.32 -21.57 1.58
C LEU A 154 2.74 -22.00 2.96
N LEU A 155 3.96 -22.50 3.09
CA LEU A 155 4.57 -22.78 4.37
C LEU A 155 4.52 -21.54 5.31
N GLU A 156 3.99 -21.70 6.53
CA GLU A 156 3.73 -20.58 7.44
C GLU A 156 4.99 -19.78 7.81
N SER A 157 5.06 -18.52 7.39
CA SER A 157 6.17 -17.65 7.78
C SER A 157 5.90 -16.96 9.11
N GLN A 158 6.70 -17.26 10.14
CA GLN A 158 6.71 -16.54 11.42
C GLN A 158 7.76 -15.41 11.45
N LYS A 159 8.18 -14.94 10.27
CA LYS A 159 9.21 -13.89 10.18
C LYS A 159 8.70 -12.61 10.82
N GLY A 160 9.46 -12.10 11.79
CA GLY A 160 9.11 -10.89 12.55
C GLY A 160 8.31 -11.17 13.82
N SER A 161 7.93 -12.42 14.10
CA SER A 161 7.43 -12.80 15.42
C SER A 161 8.55 -12.75 16.45
N ARG A 162 8.23 -12.29 17.66
CA ARG A 162 9.11 -12.35 18.85
C ARG A 162 9.01 -13.68 19.58
N HIS A 163 7.94 -14.43 19.34
CA HIS A 163 7.66 -15.73 19.94
C HIS A 163 7.45 -16.73 18.81
N LEU A 164 8.49 -17.52 18.52
CA LEU A 164 8.41 -18.57 17.50
C LEU A 164 7.86 -19.84 18.13
N THR A 165 6.91 -20.48 17.47
CA THR A 165 6.38 -21.78 17.91
C THR A 165 7.20 -22.96 17.37
N ARG A 166 8.25 -22.67 16.59
CA ARG A 166 9.15 -23.65 15.98
C ARG A 166 10.53 -23.03 15.72
N PRO A 167 11.57 -23.82 15.43
CA PRO A 167 12.88 -23.28 15.07
C PRO A 167 12.82 -22.33 13.86
N ALA A 168 13.70 -21.33 13.88
CA ALA A 168 13.81 -20.37 12.78
C ALA A 168 14.26 -21.08 11.48
N ARG A 169 13.65 -20.70 10.36
CA ARG A 169 13.92 -21.28 9.04
C ARG A 169 14.22 -20.22 7.99
N ARG A 170 14.96 -20.62 6.96
CA ARG A 170 15.24 -19.78 5.78
C ARG A 170 14.10 -19.86 4.77
N ARG A 171 14.07 -18.90 3.83
CA ARG A 171 13.10 -18.90 2.71
C ARG A 171 13.37 -20.12 1.83
N GLY A 172 12.31 -20.73 1.30
CA GLY A 172 12.41 -21.93 0.45
C GLY A 172 12.65 -23.24 1.21
N GLY A 173 12.46 -23.24 2.54
CA GLY A 173 12.48 -24.49 3.31
C GLY A 173 11.38 -25.45 2.86
N LYS A 174 11.55 -26.73 3.20
CA LYS A 174 10.57 -27.80 2.94
C LYS A 174 9.71 -28.04 4.18
N ALA A 175 8.48 -28.53 3.98
CA ALA A 175 7.64 -29.01 5.07
C ALA A 175 8.28 -30.27 5.68
N HIS A 176 8.06 -30.51 6.98
CA HIS A 176 8.43 -31.79 7.59
C HIS A 176 7.52 -32.92 7.09
N TRP A 177 6.22 -32.64 6.99
CA TRP A 177 5.20 -33.58 6.56
C TRP A 177 5.02 -33.59 5.05
N ARG A 178 4.79 -34.77 4.46
CA ARG A 178 4.39 -34.89 3.05
C ARG A 178 2.96 -34.37 2.87
N GLY A 179 2.68 -33.74 1.73
CA GLY A 179 1.36 -33.21 1.42
C GLY A 179 1.00 -31.93 2.19
N ILE A 180 -0.29 -31.60 2.18
CA ILE A 180 -0.85 -30.43 2.87
C ILE A 180 -1.01 -30.78 4.36
N SER A 181 -0.36 -30.00 5.23
CA SER A 181 -0.35 -30.22 6.68
C SER A 181 -0.57 -28.91 7.43
N HIS A 182 -0.59 -28.98 8.76
CA HIS A 182 -0.71 -27.81 9.64
C HIS A 182 0.49 -26.84 9.55
N GLU A 183 1.54 -27.17 8.80
CA GLU A 183 2.66 -26.25 8.53
C GLU A 183 2.40 -25.28 7.38
N GLN A 184 1.43 -25.58 6.53
CA GLN A 184 1.02 -24.75 5.41
C GLN A 184 -0.17 -23.87 5.81
N VAL A 185 -0.09 -22.60 5.47
CA VAL A 185 -1.21 -21.66 5.45
C VAL A 185 -1.89 -21.78 4.10
N CYS A 186 -3.21 -21.93 4.14
CA CYS A 186 -4.06 -21.94 2.95
C CYS A 186 -4.49 -20.50 2.64
N ILE A 187 -4.24 -20.08 1.41
CA ILE A 187 -4.68 -18.81 0.85
C ILE A 187 -5.68 -19.13 -0.26
N LEU A 188 -6.94 -18.86 -0.03
CA LEU A 188 -8.01 -19.00 -1.03
C LEU A 188 -8.08 -17.71 -1.83
N VAL A 189 -7.97 -17.81 -3.14
CA VAL A 189 -8.12 -16.67 -4.06
C VAL A 189 -9.29 -16.97 -4.98
N ALA A 190 -10.18 -16.00 -5.14
CA ALA A 190 -11.26 -16.07 -6.11
C ALA A 190 -11.26 -14.82 -6.98
N ARG A 191 -11.49 -14.99 -8.28
CA ARG A 191 -11.48 -13.88 -9.25
C ARG A 191 -12.58 -14.07 -10.28
N ASP A 192 -13.30 -13.00 -10.57
CA ASP A 192 -14.28 -12.99 -11.67
C ASP A 192 -13.66 -12.53 -13.00
N ARG A 193 -14.39 -12.79 -14.09
CA ARG A 193 -13.98 -12.35 -15.45
C ARG A 193 -13.90 -10.83 -15.63
N ASN A 194 -14.51 -10.05 -14.72
CA ASN A 194 -14.43 -8.59 -14.71
C ASN A 194 -13.17 -8.10 -13.97
N GLY A 195 -12.34 -9.01 -13.47
CA GLY A 195 -11.08 -8.71 -12.78
C GLY A 195 -11.22 -8.41 -11.29
N ARG A 196 -12.42 -8.55 -10.71
CA ARG A 196 -12.63 -8.40 -9.27
C ARG A 196 -12.01 -9.60 -8.56
N THR A 197 -11.21 -9.33 -7.53
CA THR A 197 -10.43 -10.35 -6.84
C THR A 197 -10.73 -10.34 -5.35
N LEU A 198 -10.82 -11.53 -4.77
CA LEU A 198 -10.93 -11.79 -3.34
C LEU A 198 -9.79 -12.70 -2.90
N ASP A 199 -9.28 -12.45 -1.70
CA ASP A 199 -8.26 -13.29 -1.07
C ASP A 199 -8.63 -13.56 0.39
N TYR A 200 -8.49 -14.80 0.84
CA TYR A 200 -8.74 -15.20 2.23
C TYR A 200 -7.62 -16.08 2.75
N VAL A 201 -7.11 -15.75 3.94
CA VAL A 201 -6.27 -16.67 4.71
C VAL A 201 -7.20 -17.55 5.53
N THR A 202 -7.41 -18.80 5.10
CA THR A 202 -8.44 -19.69 5.66
C THR A 202 -7.96 -20.48 6.88
N GLY A 203 -6.66 -20.41 7.19
CA GLY A 203 -6.04 -21.06 8.34
C GLY A 203 -4.83 -21.89 7.94
N ARG A 204 -4.48 -22.85 8.80
CA ARG A 204 -3.43 -23.84 8.55
C ARG A 204 -4.03 -25.18 8.16
N GLY A 205 -3.36 -25.92 7.29
CA GLY A 205 -3.84 -27.22 6.80
C GLY A 205 -4.81 -27.10 5.62
N PRO A 206 -5.46 -28.23 5.26
CA PRO A 206 -6.31 -28.31 4.08
C PRO A 206 -7.56 -27.43 4.21
N LEU A 207 -8.06 -26.97 3.06
CA LEU A 207 -9.28 -26.20 2.98
C LEU A 207 -10.48 -27.06 3.38
N THR A 208 -11.32 -26.57 4.28
CA THR A 208 -12.55 -27.26 4.68
C THR A 208 -13.77 -26.61 4.04
N LYS A 209 -14.83 -27.40 3.81
CA LYS A 209 -16.12 -26.90 3.31
C LYS A 209 -16.65 -25.75 4.17
N THR A 210 -16.50 -25.83 5.49
CA THR A 210 -16.94 -24.79 6.44
C THR A 210 -16.15 -23.49 6.25
N SER A 211 -14.83 -23.56 6.10
CA SER A 211 -14.00 -22.37 5.82
C SER A 211 -14.32 -21.77 4.46
N LEU A 212 -14.52 -22.60 3.44
CA LEU A 212 -14.89 -22.17 2.10
C LEU A 212 -16.23 -21.40 2.11
N HIS A 213 -17.28 -21.97 2.71
CA HIS A 213 -18.57 -21.29 2.83
C HIS A 213 -18.47 -20.00 3.65
N ARG A 214 -17.68 -19.97 4.73
CA ARG A 214 -17.51 -18.75 5.53
C ARG A 214 -16.84 -17.63 4.73
N CYS A 215 -15.87 -17.97 3.90
CA CYS A 215 -15.08 -17.00 3.14
C CYS A 215 -15.80 -16.55 1.86
N LEU A 216 -16.21 -17.48 1.00
CA LEU A 216 -16.72 -17.16 -0.33
C LEU A 216 -18.22 -16.85 -0.35
N ARG A 217 -19.05 -17.61 0.37
CA ARG A 217 -20.51 -17.49 0.26
C ARG A 217 -21.04 -16.06 0.46
N PRO A 218 -20.54 -15.25 1.40
CA PRO A 218 -21.00 -13.86 1.57
C PRO A 218 -20.59 -12.92 0.43
N ALA A 219 -19.63 -13.32 -0.41
CA ALA A 219 -19.01 -12.49 -1.44
C ALA A 219 -19.25 -13.04 -2.86
N LEU A 220 -20.18 -13.99 -3.00
CA LEU A 220 -20.65 -14.56 -4.26
C LEU A 220 -22.08 -14.07 -4.52
N ASP A 221 -22.33 -13.58 -5.73
CA ASP A 221 -23.69 -13.29 -6.20
C ASP A 221 -24.53 -14.60 -6.23
N PRO A 222 -25.82 -14.58 -5.85
CA PRO A 222 -26.69 -15.75 -5.97
C PRO A 222 -26.65 -16.46 -7.33
N ASP A 223 -26.52 -15.72 -8.43
CA ASP A 223 -26.55 -16.26 -9.80
C ASP A 223 -25.15 -16.54 -10.36
N ILE A 224 -24.11 -16.52 -9.52
CA ILE A 224 -22.74 -16.73 -9.97
C ILE A 224 -22.48 -18.18 -10.35
N LEU A 225 -21.75 -18.37 -11.45
CA LEU A 225 -21.13 -19.64 -11.80
C LEU A 225 -19.72 -19.67 -11.21
N LEU A 226 -19.51 -20.51 -10.20
CA LEU A 226 -18.19 -20.80 -9.66
C LEU A 226 -17.59 -21.99 -10.43
N VAL A 227 -16.43 -21.77 -11.05
CA VAL A 227 -15.66 -22.76 -11.82
C VAL A 227 -14.45 -23.21 -11.03
#